data_AF-L7U377-F1
#
_entry.id   AF-L7U377-F1
#
_cell.length_a   1.000
_cell.length_b   1.000
_cell.length_c   1.000
_cell.angle_alpha   90.00
_cell.angle_beta   90.00
_cell.angle_gamma   90.00
#
_symmetry.space_group_name_H-M   'P 1'
#
loop_
_entity.id
_entity.type
_entity.pdbx_description
1 polymer ?
#
loop_
_entity_poly.entity_id
_entity_poly.type
_entity_poly.pdbx_seq_one_letter_code
_entity_poly.pdbx_strand_id
1 'polypeptide(L)'
;MKRFTPRTALSGAVMATLLSLGCGPTSAPHEPEPLAAQGQRSAYWPRYCAFVDRHHLLECVEINQSPQVPYDAVFNRMGNICGTDMTCRFQPIQMLVPDPEWNATHAELTTWLDSQQNVIAFLKNSNKSAETLKATLTGMRDSTRGLVRSQDRELAAVSNRIKTMIDSAESTVKAKAREYGDPVVVEEAEVKAGMVRVEATVSRARADLDVLVPEVVALANRFAAFKATEPATTASLRTLATQGSAANLQGLVTVQLDAVALAHQESGAASVLAMDAVRLRMQLGRIQEDYVTSLLRDKEFIAQRGLVMGDLVDGELEMLGGIEGYCDSRRRKVLTAVDRLLEGMKQRRDALIGLEADAATRQAMADAAFLTASQRFLDDVTARSTQLWKVAPKSTVLKLSFLSEKFDQMESYLQFEPACAPPAAGQRSWRETGCVAMRRDFSRVRTWMTSTLPGTLRLNVAMMRNAGTVPAAMLLEVEAKLAAGQLKDAATVHDAALRKSDGL
;
A
#
# COMPACT_ATOMS: atom_id res chain seq x y z
N MET A 1 -2.62 -58.44 46.27
CA MET A 1 -2.70 -57.02 46.72
C MET A 1 -3.75 -56.33 45.86
N LYS A 2 -5.03 -56.51 46.21
CA LYS A 2 -5.97 -55.49 46.73
C LYS A 2 -6.12 -54.30 45.76
N ARG A 3 -7.12 -54.33 44.84
CA ARG A 3 -8.56 -53.95 45.01
C ARG A 3 -8.73 -52.41 44.81
N PHE A 4 -9.68 -51.80 44.10
CA PHE A 4 -11.03 -52.12 43.60
C PHE A 4 -11.38 -51.01 42.54
N THR A 5 -11.95 -51.35 41.39
CA THR A 5 -12.98 -50.51 40.68
C THR A 5 -14.36 -50.97 41.20
N PRO A 6 -15.54 -50.33 40.93
CA PRO A 6 -15.91 -49.04 40.30
C PRO A 6 -17.13 -48.35 41.00
N ARG A 7 -17.73 -47.37 40.30
CA ARG A 7 -19.20 -47.12 40.11
C ARG A 7 -19.96 -46.08 40.96
N THR A 8 -20.75 -45.31 40.18
CA THR A 8 -22.10 -44.75 40.43
C THR A 8 -22.24 -43.63 41.48
N ALA A 9 -23.20 -42.71 41.44
CA ALA A 9 -24.12 -42.15 40.45
C ALA A 9 -24.98 -41.13 41.25
N LEU A 10 -25.66 -40.23 40.54
CA LEU A 10 -26.95 -39.63 40.91
C LEU A 10 -27.03 -38.56 42.01
N SER A 11 -27.65 -37.46 41.57
CA SER A 11 -28.73 -36.71 42.23
C SER A 11 -28.39 -35.68 43.31
N GLY A 12 -29.02 -34.51 43.18
CA GLY A 12 -29.21 -33.59 44.30
C GLY A 12 -29.48 -32.16 43.88
N ALA A 13 -30.65 -31.89 43.31
CA ALA A 13 -31.25 -30.57 43.33
C ALA A 13 -31.71 -30.20 44.76
N VAL A 14 -31.95 -28.89 44.97
CA VAL A 14 -32.82 -28.25 45.98
C VAL A 14 -32.18 -27.81 47.31
N MET A 15 -32.13 -26.48 47.50
CA MET A 15 -32.65 -25.66 48.63
C MET A 15 -31.88 -24.33 48.63
N ALA A 16 -32.42 -23.15 48.32
CA ALA A 16 -33.61 -22.44 48.81
C ALA A 16 -33.67 -22.28 50.34
N THR A 17 -33.60 -21.01 50.77
CA THR A 17 -34.13 -20.41 52.03
C THR A 17 -33.45 -20.81 53.34
N LEU A 18 -32.90 -19.89 54.17
CA LEU A 18 -33.56 -18.89 55.06
C LEU A 18 -32.41 -18.25 55.89
N LEU A 19 -32.27 -16.94 56.14
CA LEU A 19 -33.04 -16.15 57.11
C LEU A 19 -32.67 -14.66 57.03
N SER A 20 -33.72 -13.85 57.02
CA SER A 20 -33.81 -12.43 57.35
C SER A 20 -33.55 -12.13 58.83
N LEU A 21 -32.93 -10.98 59.13
CA LEU A 21 -33.21 -10.15 60.32
C LEU A 21 -33.02 -8.66 59.94
N GLY A 22 -34.06 -7.84 60.16
CA GLY A 22 -34.10 -6.37 59.97
C GLY A 22 -33.26 -5.61 61.02
N CYS A 23 -33.13 -4.27 61.02
CA CYS A 23 -34.06 -3.20 60.63
C CYS A 23 -33.33 -1.86 60.29
N GLY A 24 -33.80 -1.17 59.23
CA GLY A 24 -34.05 0.29 59.13
C GLY A 24 -32.91 1.28 58.74
N PRO A 25 -33.22 2.49 58.20
CA PRO A 25 -34.47 2.98 57.60
C PRO A 25 -34.36 3.36 56.10
N THR A 26 -35.53 3.45 55.51
CA THR A 26 -35.93 3.90 54.16
C THR A 26 -35.21 5.16 53.62
N SER A 27 -34.62 5.02 52.43
CA SER A 27 -34.55 6.08 51.41
C SER A 27 -35.29 5.59 50.15
N ALA A 28 -36.00 6.52 49.52
CA ALA A 28 -37.09 6.31 48.56
C ALA A 28 -36.76 5.39 47.36
N PRO A 29 -37.76 4.72 46.76
CA PRO A 29 -37.60 4.10 45.45
C PRO A 29 -37.34 5.23 44.44
N HIS A 30 -36.17 5.21 43.81
CA HIS A 30 -35.96 5.99 42.60
C HIS A 30 -36.89 5.41 41.54
N GLU A 31 -37.97 6.14 41.30
CA GLU A 31 -38.81 6.02 40.12
C GLU A 31 -37.88 6.00 38.89
N PRO A 32 -37.91 4.96 38.04
CA PRO A 32 -37.14 4.98 36.82
C PRO A 32 -37.67 6.13 35.97
N GLU A 33 -36.81 7.13 35.77
CA GLU A 33 -37.02 8.22 34.84
C GLU A 33 -37.53 7.63 33.52
N PRO A 34 -38.68 8.09 32.98
CA PRO A 34 -39.22 7.52 31.77
C PRO A 34 -38.19 7.75 30.65
N LEU A 35 -37.68 6.65 30.09
CA LEU A 35 -36.89 6.67 28.85
C LEU A 35 -37.59 7.60 27.88
N ALA A 36 -36.92 8.72 27.58
CA ALA A 36 -37.38 9.70 26.62
C ALA A 36 -37.89 8.97 25.37
N ALA A 37 -39.11 9.30 24.96
CA ALA A 37 -39.81 8.69 23.84
C ALA A 37 -38.84 8.43 22.68
N GLN A 38 -38.59 7.16 22.38
CA GLN A 38 -37.85 6.75 21.19
C GLN A 38 -38.62 7.32 19.99
N GLY A 39 -38.09 8.41 19.43
CA GLY A 39 -38.57 8.96 18.18
C GLY A 39 -38.68 7.84 17.16
N GLN A 40 -39.82 7.76 16.51
CA GLN A 40 -40.17 6.73 15.53
C GLN A 40 -39.05 6.65 14.49
N ARG A 41 -38.22 5.61 14.61
CA ARG A 41 -36.99 5.45 13.84
C ARG A 41 -37.33 5.05 12.41
N SER A 42 -36.81 5.76 11.42
CA SER A 42 -36.91 5.33 10.03
C SER A 42 -36.05 4.09 9.83
N ALA A 43 -36.66 2.98 9.38
CA ALA A 43 -35.94 1.74 9.09
C ALA A 43 -34.83 1.99 8.04
N TYR A 44 -33.64 1.43 8.26
CA TYR A 44 -32.54 1.53 7.30
C TYR A 44 -32.93 0.93 5.95
N TRP A 45 -32.77 1.70 4.88
CA TRP A 45 -33.07 1.27 3.50
C TRP A 45 -31.81 1.38 2.62
N PRO A 46 -31.15 0.25 2.29
CA PRO A 46 -29.90 0.27 1.53
C PRO A 46 -30.12 0.74 0.09
N ARG A 47 -29.11 1.44 -0.45
CA ARG A 47 -29.08 1.92 -1.83
C ARG A 47 -27.71 1.64 -2.44
N TYR A 48 -27.67 1.32 -3.73
CA TYR A 48 -26.42 1.23 -4.48
C TYR A 48 -26.10 2.59 -5.07
N CYS A 49 -24.94 3.14 -4.74
CA CYS A 49 -24.47 4.41 -5.28
C CYS A 49 -23.16 4.23 -6.05
N ALA A 50 -23.02 4.95 -7.16
CA ALA A 50 -21.80 5.06 -7.95
C ALA A 50 -21.34 6.52 -7.96
N PHE A 51 -20.04 6.77 -7.82
CA PHE A 51 -19.51 8.13 -7.81
C PHE A 51 -18.13 8.28 -8.44
N VAL A 52 -17.86 9.49 -8.96
CA VAL A 52 -16.54 9.92 -9.44
C VAL A 52 -16.20 11.27 -8.81
N ASP A 53 -15.20 11.27 -7.93
CA ASP A 53 -14.87 12.39 -7.05
C ASP A 53 -14.46 13.66 -7.83
N ARG A 54 -13.67 13.48 -8.90
CA ARG A 54 -13.13 14.59 -9.72
C ARG A 54 -14.20 15.38 -10.47
N HIS A 55 -15.38 14.82 -10.66
CA HIS A 55 -16.49 15.42 -11.42
C HIS A 55 -17.76 15.58 -10.58
N HIS A 56 -17.71 15.25 -9.28
CA HIS A 56 -18.86 15.26 -8.36
C HIS A 56 -20.10 14.53 -8.91
N LEU A 57 -19.89 13.48 -9.70
CA LEU A 57 -20.98 12.65 -10.21
C LEU A 57 -21.35 11.66 -9.12
N LEU A 58 -22.63 11.60 -8.78
CA LEU A 58 -23.23 10.63 -7.86
C LEU A 58 -24.55 10.16 -8.45
N GLU A 59 -24.70 8.85 -8.59
CA GLU A 59 -25.96 8.21 -8.99
C GLU A 59 -26.29 7.12 -7.99
N CYS A 60 -27.52 7.09 -7.50
CA CYS A 60 -27.97 6.11 -6.52
C CYS A 60 -29.27 5.46 -6.96
N VAL A 61 -29.38 4.16 -6.74
CA VAL A 61 -30.60 3.39 -6.95
C VAL A 61 -30.94 2.55 -5.72
N GLU A 62 -32.20 2.14 -5.62
CA GLU A 62 -32.64 1.23 -4.57
C GLU A 62 -32.05 -0.19 -4.76
N ILE A 63 -31.93 -0.94 -3.66
CA ILE A 63 -31.32 -2.28 -3.65
C ILE A 63 -32.08 -3.34 -4.46
N ASN A 64 -33.35 -3.09 -4.78
CA ASN A 64 -34.14 -3.95 -5.68
C ASN A 64 -33.62 -3.91 -7.13
N GLN A 65 -32.73 -2.97 -7.45
CA GLN A 65 -32.03 -2.86 -8.72
C GLN A 65 -30.58 -3.37 -8.63
N SER A 66 -30.00 -3.77 -9.76
CA SER A 66 -28.61 -4.23 -9.81
C SER A 66 -27.62 -3.09 -9.54
N PRO A 67 -26.48 -3.35 -8.85
CA PRO A 67 -25.36 -2.41 -8.75
C PRO A 67 -24.83 -1.92 -10.11
N GLN A 68 -25.14 -2.64 -11.19
CA GLN A 68 -24.82 -2.25 -12.55
C GLN A 68 -25.52 -0.96 -12.99
N VAL A 69 -26.75 -0.72 -12.54
CA VAL A 69 -27.56 0.43 -12.98
C VAL A 69 -26.89 1.78 -12.66
N PRO A 70 -26.50 2.08 -11.40
CA PRO A 70 -25.83 3.35 -11.09
C PRO A 70 -24.42 3.39 -11.70
N TYR A 71 -23.74 2.25 -11.83
CA TYR A 71 -22.42 2.17 -12.45
C TYR A 71 -22.45 2.60 -13.92
N ASP A 72 -23.34 2.00 -14.71
CA ASP A 72 -23.47 2.29 -16.14
C ASP A 72 -23.97 3.71 -16.38
N ALA A 73 -24.84 4.25 -15.49
CA ALA A 73 -25.27 5.64 -15.54
C ALA A 73 -24.09 6.63 -15.40
N VAL A 74 -23.21 6.41 -14.42
CA VAL A 74 -22.00 7.23 -14.23
C VAL A 74 -21.02 7.04 -15.38
N PHE A 75 -20.78 5.81 -15.82
CA PHE A 75 -19.89 5.51 -16.94
C PHE A 75 -20.32 6.21 -18.24
N ASN A 76 -21.62 6.19 -18.54
CA ASN A 76 -22.15 6.86 -19.72
C ASN A 76 -22.03 8.38 -19.63
N ARG A 77 -22.29 8.98 -18.44
CA ARG A 77 -22.06 10.42 -18.23
C ARG A 77 -20.59 10.81 -18.38
N MET A 78 -19.66 9.98 -17.90
CA MET A 78 -18.22 10.18 -18.10
C MET A 78 -17.84 10.17 -19.58
N GLY A 79 -18.48 9.31 -20.40
CA GLY A 79 -18.32 9.34 -21.85
C GLY A 79 -18.72 10.68 -22.49
N ASN A 80 -19.82 11.28 -22.02
CA ASN A 80 -20.29 12.58 -22.51
C ASN A 80 -19.41 13.76 -22.05
N ILE A 81 -18.85 13.68 -20.84
CA ILE A 81 -18.02 14.76 -20.26
C ILE A 81 -16.59 14.72 -20.81
N CYS A 82 -16.01 13.53 -20.98
CA CYS A 82 -14.60 13.35 -21.31
C CYS A 82 -14.32 13.17 -22.82
N GLY A 83 -15.34 12.89 -23.64
CA GLY A 83 -15.16 12.68 -25.09
C GLY A 83 -14.15 11.58 -25.41
N THR A 84 -13.07 11.93 -26.12
CA THR A 84 -11.99 11.01 -26.54
C THR A 84 -10.81 10.93 -25.56
N ASP A 85 -10.80 11.72 -24.48
CA ASP A 85 -9.75 11.62 -23.47
C ASP A 85 -9.93 10.34 -22.65
N MET A 86 -9.11 9.33 -22.95
CA MET A 86 -9.11 8.02 -22.30
C MET A 86 -8.74 8.11 -20.82
N THR A 87 -7.89 9.06 -20.42
CA THR A 87 -7.49 9.21 -19.01
C THR A 87 -8.58 9.83 -18.15
N CYS A 88 -9.40 10.70 -18.75
CA CYS A 88 -10.62 11.22 -18.13
C CYS A 88 -11.72 10.16 -18.11
N ARG A 89 -11.96 9.49 -19.26
CA ARG A 89 -13.08 8.55 -19.44
C ARG A 89 -12.99 7.29 -18.58
N PHE A 90 -11.79 6.78 -18.35
CA PHE A 90 -11.56 5.55 -17.56
C PHE A 90 -11.12 5.83 -16.12
N GLN A 91 -11.56 6.95 -15.55
CA GLN A 91 -11.38 7.18 -14.13
C GLN A 91 -12.09 6.11 -13.29
N PRO A 92 -11.54 5.75 -12.12
CA PRO A 92 -12.15 4.77 -11.23
C PRO A 92 -13.53 5.25 -10.77
N ILE A 93 -14.57 4.47 -11.08
CA ILE A 93 -15.92 4.71 -10.57
C ILE A 93 -16.01 4.00 -9.23
N GLN A 94 -16.23 4.75 -8.16
CA GLN A 94 -16.36 4.18 -6.83
C GLN A 94 -17.80 3.76 -6.60
N MET A 95 -18.00 2.56 -6.09
CA MET A 95 -19.31 2.07 -5.66
C MET A 95 -19.39 2.15 -4.13
N LEU A 96 -20.54 2.53 -3.60
CA LEU A 96 -20.79 2.56 -2.17
C LEU A 96 -22.22 2.17 -1.84
N VAL A 97 -22.40 1.56 -0.66
CA VAL A 97 -23.69 1.45 0.01
C VAL A 97 -23.66 2.40 1.20
N PRO A 98 -24.56 3.40 1.29
CA PRO A 98 -24.58 4.34 2.40
C PRO A 98 -24.67 3.62 3.75
N ASP A 99 -23.92 4.13 4.72
CA ASP A 99 -23.85 3.56 6.06
C ASP A 99 -25.22 3.65 6.77
N PRO A 100 -25.59 2.64 7.57
CA PRO A 100 -26.71 2.78 8.48
C PRO A 100 -26.38 3.77 9.61
N GLU A 101 -27.40 4.28 10.28
CA GLU A 101 -27.19 5.15 11.44
C GLU A 101 -26.42 4.44 12.57
N TRP A 102 -25.77 5.20 13.44
CA TRP A 102 -24.90 4.69 14.51
C TRP A 102 -25.60 3.72 15.49
N ASN A 103 -26.93 3.77 15.59
CA ASN A 103 -27.76 2.90 16.42
C ASN A 103 -28.35 1.69 15.65
N ALA A 104 -27.81 1.36 14.47
CA ALA A 104 -28.22 0.23 13.61
C ALA A 104 -28.46 -1.07 14.40
N THR A 105 -29.60 -1.71 14.15
CA THR A 105 -29.85 -3.05 14.67
C THR A 105 -28.97 -4.08 13.97
N HIS A 106 -28.79 -5.25 14.57
CA HIS A 106 -28.03 -6.34 13.96
C HIS A 106 -28.54 -6.73 12.56
N ALA A 107 -29.86 -6.71 12.35
CA ALA A 107 -30.47 -7.00 11.05
C ALA A 107 -30.14 -5.93 9.99
N GLU A 108 -30.11 -4.65 10.38
CA GLU A 108 -29.74 -3.53 9.49
C GLU A 108 -28.25 -3.59 9.12
N LEU A 109 -27.38 -3.92 10.08
CA LEU A 109 -25.94 -4.12 9.85
C LEU A 109 -25.67 -5.30 8.92
N THR A 110 -26.37 -6.42 9.11
CA THR A 110 -26.26 -7.61 8.25
C THR A 110 -26.70 -7.26 6.82
N THR A 111 -27.84 -6.58 6.69
CA THR A 111 -28.36 -6.11 5.40
C THR A 111 -27.37 -5.20 4.69
N TRP A 112 -26.74 -4.26 5.42
CA TRP A 112 -25.71 -3.39 4.88
C TRP A 112 -24.47 -4.19 4.41
N LEU A 113 -23.96 -5.11 5.23
CA LEU A 113 -22.82 -5.95 4.88
C LEU A 113 -23.09 -6.83 3.64
N ASP A 114 -24.25 -7.46 3.56
CA ASP A 114 -24.68 -8.25 2.39
C ASP A 114 -24.74 -7.37 1.14
N SER A 115 -25.21 -6.13 1.29
CA SER A 115 -25.26 -5.15 0.19
C SER A 115 -23.85 -4.77 -0.29
N GLN A 116 -22.89 -4.57 0.62
CA GLN A 116 -21.49 -4.30 0.27
C GLN A 116 -20.86 -5.51 -0.43
N GLN A 117 -21.15 -6.73 0.04
CA GLN A 117 -20.69 -7.97 -0.61
C GLN A 117 -21.25 -8.13 -2.02
N ASN A 118 -22.51 -7.76 -2.25
CA ASN A 118 -23.12 -7.76 -3.58
C ASN A 118 -22.41 -6.80 -4.54
N VAL A 119 -21.99 -5.61 -4.07
CA VAL A 119 -21.18 -4.67 -4.86
C VAL A 119 -19.81 -5.25 -5.19
N ILE A 120 -19.13 -5.87 -4.21
CA ILE A 120 -17.82 -6.51 -4.42
C ILE A 120 -17.94 -7.67 -5.42
N ALA A 121 -18.96 -8.51 -5.28
CA ALA A 121 -19.23 -9.62 -6.18
C ALA A 121 -19.52 -9.12 -7.60
N PHE A 122 -20.33 -8.07 -7.75
CA PHE A 122 -20.59 -7.42 -9.05
C PHE A 122 -19.29 -6.95 -9.71
N LEU A 123 -18.44 -6.21 -8.99
CA LEU A 123 -17.19 -5.67 -9.53
C LEU A 123 -16.21 -6.79 -9.93
N LYS A 124 -16.13 -7.87 -9.15
CA LYS A 124 -15.29 -9.04 -9.45
C LYS A 124 -15.79 -9.82 -10.66
N ASN A 125 -17.09 -10.10 -10.73
CA ASN A 125 -17.68 -10.97 -11.75
C ASN A 125 -17.89 -10.26 -13.09
N SER A 126 -17.97 -8.93 -13.10
CA SER A 126 -18.22 -8.14 -14.31
C SER A 126 -16.94 -7.61 -14.97
N ASN A 127 -15.77 -8.13 -14.58
CA ASN A 127 -14.44 -7.76 -15.09
C ASN A 127 -14.19 -6.23 -15.13
N LYS A 128 -14.63 -5.50 -14.09
CA LYS A 128 -14.41 -4.05 -13.98
C LYS A 128 -12.96 -3.76 -13.59
N SER A 129 -12.49 -2.52 -13.83
CA SER A 129 -11.07 -2.19 -13.62
C SER A 129 -10.63 -2.40 -12.16
N ALA A 130 -9.39 -2.83 -11.97
CA ALA A 130 -8.84 -3.08 -10.64
C ALA A 130 -8.78 -1.79 -9.80
N GLU A 131 -8.61 -0.65 -10.45
CA GLU A 131 -8.60 0.67 -9.82
C GLU A 131 -10.00 1.03 -9.29
N THR A 132 -11.06 0.69 -10.02
CA THR A 132 -12.47 0.85 -9.61
C THR A 132 -12.76 0.01 -8.37
N LEU A 133 -12.35 -1.26 -8.37
CA LEU A 133 -12.49 -2.14 -7.22
C LEU A 133 -11.67 -1.65 -6.02
N LYS A 134 -10.41 -1.23 -6.24
CA LYS A 134 -9.53 -0.69 -5.19
C LYS A 134 -10.10 0.58 -4.56
N ALA A 135 -10.58 1.51 -5.39
CA ALA A 135 -11.16 2.76 -4.91
C ALA A 135 -12.46 2.49 -4.13
N THR A 136 -13.31 1.61 -4.63
CA THR A 136 -14.52 1.12 -3.94
C THR A 136 -14.19 0.50 -2.57
N LEU A 137 -13.24 -0.43 -2.51
CA LEU A 137 -12.81 -1.06 -1.25
C LEU A 137 -12.19 -0.05 -0.27
N THR A 138 -11.51 0.97 -0.78
CA THR A 138 -10.96 2.06 0.03
C THR A 138 -12.08 2.89 0.66
N GLY A 139 -13.11 3.25 -0.11
CA GLY A 139 -14.31 3.94 0.40
C GLY A 139 -15.07 3.10 1.43
N MET A 140 -15.31 1.81 1.15
CA MET A 140 -15.94 0.87 2.09
C MET A 140 -15.15 0.72 3.39
N ARG A 141 -13.81 0.68 3.31
CA ARG A 141 -12.92 0.66 4.48
C ARG A 141 -13.11 1.91 5.34
N ASP A 142 -13.14 3.07 4.72
CA ASP A 142 -13.23 4.34 5.44
C ASP A 142 -14.62 4.52 6.09
N SER A 143 -15.69 4.06 5.43
CA SER A 143 -17.05 4.05 5.98
C SER A 143 -17.21 3.02 7.12
N THR A 144 -16.70 1.79 6.93
CA THR A 144 -16.65 0.77 8.00
C THR A 144 -15.86 1.26 9.21
N ARG A 145 -14.72 1.93 8.99
CA ARG A 145 -13.92 2.53 10.07
C ARG A 145 -14.67 3.65 10.80
N GLY A 146 -15.47 4.44 10.09
CA GLY A 146 -16.35 5.45 10.68
C GLY A 146 -17.39 4.82 11.62
N LEU A 147 -18.07 3.77 11.15
CA LEU A 147 -19.07 3.05 11.91
C LEU A 147 -18.49 2.34 13.14
N VAL A 148 -17.37 1.62 12.97
CA VAL A 148 -16.65 0.95 14.08
C VAL A 148 -16.18 1.96 15.12
N ARG A 149 -15.60 3.10 14.72
CA ARG A 149 -15.21 4.17 15.66
C ARG A 149 -16.40 4.75 16.42
N SER A 150 -17.59 4.79 15.82
CA SER A 150 -18.80 5.26 16.49
C SER A 150 -19.31 4.25 17.52
N GLN A 151 -19.26 2.95 17.21
CA GLN A 151 -19.65 1.87 18.12
C GLN A 151 -18.61 1.63 19.23
N ASP A 152 -17.31 1.77 18.92
CA ASP A 152 -16.21 1.70 19.89
C ASP A 152 -16.32 2.77 20.97
N ARG A 153 -16.89 3.95 20.68
CA ARG A 153 -17.13 4.98 21.71
C ARG A 153 -18.18 4.58 22.72
N GLU A 154 -19.26 3.93 22.29
CA GLU A 154 -20.32 3.41 23.18
C GLU A 154 -19.84 2.19 23.97
N LEU A 155 -19.15 1.25 23.30
CA LEU A 155 -18.50 0.12 23.95
C LEU A 155 -17.43 0.58 24.95
N ALA A 156 -16.65 1.61 24.63
CA ALA A 156 -15.70 2.20 25.57
C ALA A 156 -16.39 2.88 26.74
N ALA A 157 -17.56 3.51 26.56
CA ALA A 157 -18.33 4.09 27.65
C ALA A 157 -18.88 3.02 28.61
N VAL A 158 -19.43 1.93 28.08
CA VAL A 158 -19.90 0.77 28.88
C VAL A 158 -18.73 0.06 29.56
N SER A 159 -17.63 -0.17 28.82
CA SER A 159 -16.42 -0.82 29.33
C SER A 159 -15.74 0.01 30.41
N ASN A 160 -15.68 1.34 30.25
CA ASN A 160 -15.20 2.25 31.31
C ASN A 160 -16.09 2.19 32.56
N ARG A 161 -17.40 2.08 32.40
CA ARG A 161 -18.34 1.95 33.53
C ARG A 161 -18.15 0.62 34.28
N ILE A 162 -17.96 -0.48 33.56
CA ILE A 162 -17.61 -1.79 34.13
C ILE A 162 -16.23 -1.76 34.80
N LYS A 163 -15.25 -1.09 34.19
CA LYS A 163 -13.90 -0.90 34.73
C LYS A 163 -13.93 -0.17 36.07
N THR A 164 -14.67 0.94 36.18
CA THR A 164 -14.81 1.67 37.45
C THR A 164 -15.41 0.80 38.56
N MET A 165 -16.36 -0.08 38.22
CA MET A 165 -16.93 -1.03 39.19
C MET A 165 -15.92 -2.10 39.62
N ILE A 166 -15.13 -2.66 38.69
CA ILE A 166 -14.10 -3.66 38.99
C ILE A 166 -12.98 -3.05 39.82
N ASP A 167 -12.45 -1.87 39.44
CA ASP A 167 -11.38 -1.19 40.16
C ASP A 167 -11.85 -0.78 41.58
N SER A 168 -13.12 -0.42 41.74
CA SER A 168 -13.74 -0.17 43.05
C SER A 168 -13.84 -1.43 43.92
N ALA A 169 -14.23 -2.57 43.34
CA ALA A 169 -14.26 -3.85 44.03
C ALA A 169 -12.85 -4.34 44.41
N GLU A 170 -11.90 -4.22 43.50
CA GLU A 170 -10.50 -4.64 43.70
C GLU A 170 -9.81 -3.77 44.76
N SER A 171 -10.05 -2.46 44.79
CA SER A 171 -9.55 -1.58 45.88
C SER A 171 -10.16 -1.93 47.24
N THR A 172 -11.43 -2.32 47.29
CA THR A 172 -12.10 -2.76 48.52
C THR A 172 -11.53 -4.08 49.03
N VAL A 173 -11.23 -5.02 48.13
CA VAL A 173 -10.57 -6.29 48.46
C VAL A 173 -9.13 -6.07 48.91
N LYS A 174 -8.36 -5.20 48.24
CA LYS A 174 -6.99 -4.84 48.64
C LYS A 174 -6.95 -4.14 50.01
N ALA A 175 -7.91 -3.27 50.30
CA ALA A 175 -8.03 -2.62 51.61
C ALA A 175 -8.27 -3.65 52.73
N LYS A 176 -9.17 -4.62 52.51
CA LYS A 176 -9.41 -5.73 53.45
C LYS A 176 -8.24 -6.71 53.54
N ALA A 177 -7.53 -7.01 52.46
CA ALA A 177 -6.38 -7.90 52.48
C ALA A 177 -5.19 -7.29 53.27
N ARG A 178 -5.03 -5.96 53.21
CA ARG A 178 -4.04 -5.22 54.02
C ARG A 178 -4.33 -5.27 55.54
N GLU A 179 -5.59 -5.49 55.94
CA GLU A 179 -5.95 -5.72 57.36
C GLU A 179 -5.48 -7.08 57.90
N TYR A 180 -5.17 -8.06 57.04
CA TYR A 180 -4.74 -9.41 57.45
C TYR A 180 -3.22 -9.56 57.64
N GLY A 181 -2.42 -8.53 57.34
CA GLY A 181 -1.09 -8.35 57.95
C GLY A 181 0.12 -9.11 57.38
N ASP A 182 0.01 -9.87 56.27
CA ASP A 182 1.19 -10.49 55.64
C ASP A 182 1.48 -9.92 54.23
N PRO A 183 2.49 -9.04 54.08
CA PRO A 183 2.82 -8.39 52.81
C PRO A 183 3.29 -9.36 51.72
N VAL A 184 3.79 -10.55 52.08
CA VAL A 184 4.25 -11.56 51.10
C VAL A 184 3.06 -12.23 50.41
N VAL A 185 2.00 -12.51 51.17
CA VAL A 185 0.76 -13.12 50.65
C VAL A 185 0.02 -12.16 49.71
N VAL A 186 0.08 -10.85 49.99
CA VAL A 186 -0.50 -9.82 49.12
C VAL A 186 0.26 -9.71 47.81
N GLU A 187 1.59 -9.71 47.84
CA GLU A 187 2.40 -9.67 46.62
C GLU A 187 2.16 -10.93 45.76
N GLU A 188 2.15 -12.12 46.37
CA GLU A 188 1.90 -13.38 45.65
C GLU A 188 0.51 -13.39 45.00
N ALA A 189 -0.52 -12.90 45.69
CA ALA A 189 -1.87 -12.78 45.14
C ALA A 189 -1.94 -11.79 43.97
N GLU A 190 -1.24 -10.65 44.05
CA GLU A 190 -1.16 -9.67 42.96
C GLU A 190 -0.42 -10.22 41.73
N VAL A 191 0.66 -10.97 41.96
CA VAL A 191 1.40 -11.65 40.87
C VAL A 191 0.52 -12.69 40.19
N LYS A 192 -0.17 -13.54 40.96
CA LYS A 192 -1.06 -14.56 40.40
C LYS A 192 -2.20 -13.94 39.60
N ALA A 193 -2.82 -12.89 40.12
CA ALA A 193 -3.89 -12.18 39.40
C ALA A 193 -3.38 -11.52 38.11
N GLY A 194 -2.21 -10.88 38.16
CA GLY A 194 -1.57 -10.28 36.98
C GLY A 194 -1.23 -11.31 35.91
N MET A 195 -0.63 -12.43 36.30
CA MET A 195 -0.31 -13.53 35.38
C MET A 195 -1.56 -14.13 34.73
N VAL A 196 -2.63 -14.36 35.49
CA VAL A 196 -3.91 -14.86 34.95
C VAL A 196 -4.51 -13.90 33.92
N ARG A 197 -4.44 -12.58 34.15
CA ARG A 197 -4.94 -11.58 33.18
C ARG A 197 -4.12 -11.54 31.89
N VAL A 198 -2.79 -11.57 32.01
CA VAL A 198 -1.89 -11.59 30.85
C VAL A 198 -2.09 -12.89 30.05
N GLU A 199 -2.18 -14.04 30.73
CA GLU A 199 -2.42 -15.34 30.09
C GLU A 199 -3.79 -15.41 29.40
N ALA A 200 -4.84 -14.84 30.01
CA ALA A 200 -6.15 -14.74 29.38
C ALA A 200 -6.13 -13.87 28.11
N THR A 201 -5.37 -12.77 28.13
CA THR A 201 -5.21 -11.89 26.96
C THR A 201 -4.46 -12.60 25.83
N VAL A 202 -3.35 -13.27 26.15
CA VAL A 202 -2.59 -14.07 25.18
C VAL A 202 -3.43 -15.21 24.61
N SER A 203 -4.18 -15.92 25.45
CA SER A 203 -5.01 -17.06 25.02
C SER A 203 -6.14 -16.61 24.09
N ARG A 204 -6.74 -15.44 24.33
CA ARG A 204 -7.74 -14.86 23.44
C ARG A 204 -7.15 -14.49 22.09
N ALA A 205 -6.02 -13.78 22.09
CA ALA A 205 -5.34 -13.41 20.85
C ALA A 205 -4.93 -14.63 20.02
N ARG A 206 -4.49 -15.72 20.67
CA ARG A 206 -4.21 -17.00 19.99
C ARG A 206 -5.46 -17.61 19.36
N ALA A 207 -6.57 -17.64 20.09
CA ALA A 207 -7.84 -18.15 19.55
C ALA A 207 -8.32 -17.33 18.34
N ASP A 208 -8.12 -16.00 18.36
CA ASP A 208 -8.45 -15.12 17.24
C ASP A 208 -7.53 -15.40 16.02
N LEU A 209 -6.25 -15.67 16.26
CA LEU A 209 -5.29 -16.05 15.20
C LEU A 209 -5.60 -17.42 14.60
N ASP A 210 -6.01 -18.40 15.41
CA ASP A 210 -6.33 -19.76 14.96
C ASP A 210 -7.43 -19.77 13.88
N VAL A 211 -8.31 -18.75 13.87
CA VAL A 211 -9.33 -18.57 12.82
C VAL A 211 -8.70 -18.23 11.46
N LEU A 212 -7.60 -17.47 11.45
CA LEU A 212 -6.96 -16.98 10.21
C LEU A 212 -5.86 -17.91 9.69
N VAL A 213 -5.28 -18.77 10.53
CA VAL A 213 -4.21 -19.70 10.14
C VAL A 213 -4.55 -20.50 8.87
N PRO A 214 -5.74 -21.11 8.73
CA PRO A 214 -6.09 -21.86 7.52
C PRO A 214 -6.09 -21.00 6.25
N GLU A 215 -6.53 -19.74 6.36
CA GLU A 215 -6.58 -18.81 5.22
C GLU A 215 -5.17 -18.38 4.78
N VAL A 216 -4.28 -18.13 5.75
CA VAL A 216 -2.86 -17.80 5.50
C VAL A 216 -2.17 -18.97 4.80
N VAL A 217 -2.37 -20.19 5.29
CA VAL A 217 -1.81 -21.41 4.68
C VAL A 217 -2.38 -21.62 3.26
N ALA A 218 -3.68 -21.44 3.07
CA ALA A 218 -4.31 -21.57 1.75
C ALA A 218 -3.77 -20.54 0.76
N LEU A 219 -3.54 -19.29 1.19
CA LEU A 219 -2.92 -18.27 0.36
C LEU A 219 -1.47 -18.61 0.01
N ALA A 220 -0.68 -19.06 0.98
CA ALA A 220 0.71 -19.47 0.74
C ALA A 220 0.81 -20.61 -0.28
N ASN A 221 -0.11 -21.59 -0.20
CA ASN A 221 -0.18 -22.69 -1.17
C ASN A 221 -0.58 -22.20 -2.58
N ARG A 222 -1.58 -21.31 -2.69
CA ARG A 222 -1.95 -20.72 -3.99
C ARG A 222 -0.82 -19.88 -4.57
N PHE A 223 -0.09 -19.14 -3.73
CA PHE A 223 1.08 -18.39 -4.14
C PHE A 223 2.20 -19.32 -4.65
N ALA A 224 2.50 -20.41 -3.96
CA ALA A 224 3.48 -21.38 -4.40
C ALA A 224 3.11 -22.00 -5.77
N ALA A 225 1.83 -22.37 -5.94
CA ALA A 225 1.32 -22.87 -7.21
C ALA A 225 1.43 -21.82 -8.33
N PHE A 226 1.08 -20.57 -8.05
CA PHE A 226 1.24 -19.48 -9.00
C PHE A 226 2.70 -19.24 -9.37
N LYS A 227 3.62 -19.20 -8.40
CA LYS A 227 5.05 -19.08 -8.65
C LYS A 227 5.57 -20.20 -9.56
N ALA A 228 5.06 -21.42 -9.40
CA ALA A 228 5.43 -22.56 -10.25
C ALA A 228 5.02 -22.41 -11.72
N THR A 229 4.10 -21.49 -12.08
CA THR A 229 3.71 -21.26 -13.48
C THR A 229 4.66 -20.30 -14.23
N GLU A 230 5.62 -19.66 -13.55
CA GLU A 230 6.55 -18.69 -14.17
C GLU A 230 7.32 -19.23 -15.39
N PRO A 231 7.81 -20.49 -15.40
CA PRO A 231 8.44 -21.08 -16.59
C PRO A 231 7.46 -21.22 -17.76
N ALA A 232 6.20 -21.57 -17.49
CA ALA A 232 5.17 -21.70 -18.52
C ALA A 232 4.82 -20.34 -19.14
N THR A 233 4.64 -19.31 -18.33
CA THR A 233 4.43 -17.93 -18.81
C THR A 233 5.59 -17.47 -19.70
N THR A 234 6.82 -17.76 -19.29
CA THR A 234 8.02 -17.43 -20.08
C THR A 234 8.06 -18.19 -21.41
N ALA A 235 7.68 -19.46 -21.41
CA ALA A 235 7.58 -20.26 -22.63
C ALA A 235 6.49 -19.75 -23.59
N SER A 236 5.33 -19.34 -23.06
CA SER A 236 4.26 -18.71 -23.84
C SER A 236 4.73 -17.41 -24.50
N LEU A 237 5.41 -16.53 -23.76
CA LEU A 237 5.98 -15.30 -24.32
C LEU A 237 6.98 -15.57 -25.45
N ARG A 238 7.86 -16.58 -25.30
CA ARG A 238 8.80 -16.97 -26.36
C ARG A 238 8.09 -17.57 -27.58
N THR A 239 7.04 -18.34 -27.36
CA THR A 239 6.22 -18.92 -28.42
C THR A 239 5.54 -17.81 -29.23
N LEU A 240 4.90 -16.85 -28.56
CA LEU A 240 4.29 -15.69 -29.19
C LEU A 240 5.32 -14.84 -29.95
N ALA A 241 6.54 -14.67 -29.41
CA ALA A 241 7.63 -14.00 -30.13
C ALA A 241 8.02 -14.73 -31.42
N THR A 242 8.09 -16.05 -31.38
CA THR A 242 8.42 -16.88 -32.56
C THR A 242 7.29 -16.86 -33.59
N GLN A 243 6.05 -16.95 -33.15
CA GLN A 243 4.87 -16.86 -34.01
C GLN A 243 4.77 -15.46 -34.64
N GLY A 244 4.95 -14.40 -33.85
CA GLY A 244 4.91 -13.03 -34.32
C GLY A 244 5.99 -12.70 -35.35
N SER A 245 7.19 -13.28 -35.23
CA SER A 245 8.24 -13.06 -36.22
C SER A 245 7.98 -13.78 -37.55
N ALA A 246 7.37 -14.97 -37.51
CA ALA A 246 7.02 -15.77 -38.68
C ALA A 246 5.68 -15.39 -39.33
N ALA A 247 4.81 -14.67 -38.62
CA ALA A 247 3.47 -14.35 -39.09
C ALA A 247 3.44 -13.41 -40.31
N ASN A 248 2.42 -13.58 -41.15
CA ASN A 248 2.00 -12.62 -42.16
C ASN A 248 1.11 -11.53 -41.53
N LEU A 249 0.63 -10.55 -42.32
CA LEU A 249 -0.17 -9.43 -41.81
C LEU A 249 -1.42 -9.87 -41.03
N GLN A 250 -2.15 -10.86 -41.53
CA GLN A 250 -3.35 -11.39 -40.85
C GLN A 250 -2.98 -12.19 -39.59
N GLY A 251 -1.92 -12.99 -39.65
CA GLY A 251 -1.40 -13.75 -38.52
C GLY A 251 -0.95 -12.85 -37.37
N LEU A 252 -0.31 -11.70 -37.67
CA LEU A 252 0.15 -10.74 -36.65
C LEU A 252 -0.99 -10.25 -35.75
N VAL A 253 -2.17 -9.99 -36.30
CA VAL A 253 -3.34 -9.56 -35.50
C VAL A 253 -3.73 -10.65 -34.49
N THR A 254 -3.68 -11.91 -34.90
CA THR A 254 -3.99 -13.05 -34.01
C THR A 254 -2.98 -13.14 -32.88
N VAL A 255 -1.68 -13.10 -33.18
CA VAL A 255 -0.63 -13.21 -32.16
C VAL A 255 -0.63 -11.99 -31.22
N GLN A 256 -1.00 -10.80 -31.70
CA GLN A 256 -1.19 -9.61 -30.86
C GLN A 256 -2.32 -9.81 -29.84
N LEU A 257 -3.47 -10.34 -30.27
CA LEU A 257 -4.60 -10.63 -29.38
C LEU A 257 -4.21 -11.68 -28.32
N ASP A 258 -3.49 -12.72 -28.72
CA ASP A 258 -3.01 -13.77 -27.80
C ASP A 258 -2.02 -13.21 -26.77
N ALA A 259 -1.14 -12.27 -27.17
CA ALA A 259 -0.22 -11.59 -26.26
C ALA A 259 -0.95 -10.73 -25.22
N VAL A 260 -2.01 -10.01 -25.64
CA VAL A 260 -2.85 -9.23 -24.74
C VAL A 260 -3.66 -10.14 -23.81
N ALA A 261 -4.19 -11.26 -24.30
CA ALA A 261 -4.89 -12.23 -23.49
C ALA A 261 -3.99 -12.82 -22.38
N LEU A 262 -2.74 -13.17 -22.72
CA LEU A 262 -1.74 -13.63 -21.75
C LEU A 262 -1.46 -12.57 -20.67
N ALA A 263 -1.29 -11.29 -21.08
CA ALA A 263 -1.11 -10.19 -20.12
C ALA A 263 -2.31 -10.04 -19.18
N HIS A 264 -3.54 -10.14 -19.69
CA HIS A 264 -4.75 -10.05 -18.89
C HIS A 264 -4.85 -11.21 -17.89
N GLN A 265 -4.58 -12.44 -18.33
CA GLN A 265 -4.63 -13.63 -17.48
C GLN A 265 -3.59 -13.55 -16.35
N GLU A 266 -2.33 -13.24 -16.66
CA GLU A 266 -1.26 -13.14 -15.66
C GLU A 266 -1.51 -12.00 -14.68
N SER A 267 -2.02 -10.86 -15.17
CA SER A 267 -2.36 -9.72 -14.31
C SER A 267 -3.51 -10.06 -13.38
N GLY A 268 -4.58 -10.69 -13.87
CA GLY A 268 -5.73 -11.10 -13.05
C GLY A 268 -5.33 -12.06 -11.93
N ALA A 269 -4.55 -13.10 -12.26
CA ALA A 269 -4.06 -14.07 -11.28
C ALA A 269 -3.18 -13.42 -10.20
N ALA A 270 -2.23 -12.56 -10.60
CA ALA A 270 -1.37 -11.83 -9.69
C ALA A 270 -2.17 -10.87 -8.77
N SER A 271 -3.15 -10.17 -9.33
CA SER A 271 -3.99 -9.23 -8.57
C SER A 271 -4.85 -9.92 -7.52
N VAL A 272 -5.44 -11.08 -7.83
CA VAL A 272 -6.22 -11.85 -6.83
C VAL A 272 -5.36 -12.24 -5.64
N LEU A 273 -4.14 -12.75 -5.87
CA LEU A 273 -3.22 -13.13 -4.79
C LEU A 273 -2.75 -11.93 -3.97
N ALA A 274 -2.41 -10.82 -4.62
CA ALA A 274 -2.01 -9.60 -3.93
C ALA A 274 -3.13 -9.05 -3.05
N MET A 275 -4.38 -9.05 -3.55
CA MET A 275 -5.53 -8.59 -2.76
C MET A 275 -5.81 -9.49 -1.54
N ASP A 276 -5.75 -10.80 -1.72
CA ASP A 276 -5.92 -11.74 -0.61
C ASP A 276 -4.81 -11.57 0.43
N ALA A 277 -3.57 -11.31 0.01
CA ALA A 277 -2.45 -11.02 0.90
C ALA A 277 -2.69 -9.73 1.70
N VAL A 278 -3.10 -8.65 1.04
CA VAL A 278 -3.44 -7.38 1.69
C VAL A 278 -4.57 -7.56 2.69
N ARG A 279 -5.64 -8.28 2.32
CA ARG A 279 -6.77 -8.56 3.21
C ARG A 279 -6.31 -9.28 4.48
N LEU A 280 -5.52 -10.34 4.34
CA LEU A 280 -5.02 -11.10 5.48
C LEU A 280 -4.05 -10.29 6.34
N ARG A 281 -3.18 -9.46 5.74
CA ARG A 281 -2.32 -8.53 6.50
C ARG A 281 -3.14 -7.58 7.34
N MET A 282 -4.23 -7.05 6.79
CA MET A 282 -5.12 -6.16 7.53
C MET A 282 -5.78 -6.86 8.72
N GLN A 283 -6.24 -8.11 8.54
CA GLN A 283 -6.86 -8.88 9.62
C GLN A 283 -5.85 -9.26 10.71
N LEU A 284 -4.66 -9.73 10.34
CA LEU A 284 -3.58 -10.05 11.28
C LEU A 284 -3.09 -8.80 12.03
N GLY A 285 -2.86 -7.71 11.30
CA GLY A 285 -2.45 -6.44 11.89
C GLY A 285 -3.48 -5.89 12.88
N ARG A 286 -4.78 -6.12 12.63
CA ARG A 286 -5.84 -5.76 13.57
C ARG A 286 -5.79 -6.58 14.85
N ILE A 287 -5.62 -7.91 14.74
CA ILE A 287 -5.49 -8.78 15.93
C ILE A 287 -4.27 -8.36 16.77
N GLN A 288 -3.15 -8.03 16.12
CA GLN A 288 -1.95 -7.54 16.79
C GLN A 288 -2.19 -6.20 17.50
N GLU A 289 -2.86 -5.26 16.84
CA GLU A 289 -3.23 -3.97 17.45
C GLU A 289 -4.15 -4.16 18.67
N ASP A 290 -5.16 -5.02 18.56
CA ASP A 290 -6.11 -5.32 19.64
C ASP A 290 -5.41 -6.05 20.81
N TYR A 291 -4.48 -6.95 20.51
CA TYR A 291 -3.64 -7.64 21.49
C TYR A 291 -2.74 -6.65 22.26
N VAL A 292 -1.98 -5.81 21.54
CA VAL A 292 -1.11 -4.79 22.15
C VAL A 292 -1.93 -3.81 22.99
N THR A 293 -3.06 -3.36 22.47
CA THR A 293 -3.97 -2.44 23.18
C THR A 293 -4.51 -3.07 24.46
N SER A 294 -4.87 -4.35 24.43
CA SER A 294 -5.35 -5.08 25.61
C SER A 294 -4.28 -5.21 26.68
N LEU A 295 -3.01 -5.40 26.28
CA LEU A 295 -1.89 -5.50 27.20
C LEU A 295 -1.42 -4.17 27.79
N LEU A 296 -1.83 -3.02 27.22
CA LEU A 296 -1.48 -1.71 27.78
C LEU A 296 -1.94 -1.55 29.23
N ARG A 297 -3.05 -2.20 29.62
CA ARG A 297 -3.56 -2.17 31.01
C ARG A 297 -2.56 -2.79 32.00
N ASP A 298 -1.85 -3.82 31.59
CA ASP A 298 -0.90 -4.55 32.43
C ASP A 298 0.57 -4.18 32.09
N LYS A 299 0.80 -3.06 31.38
CA LYS A 299 2.13 -2.63 30.92
C LYS A 299 3.17 -2.52 32.04
N GLU A 300 2.81 -1.90 33.16
CA GLU A 300 3.71 -1.75 34.31
C GLU A 300 4.03 -3.10 34.95
N PHE A 301 3.03 -3.97 35.08
CA PHE A 301 3.20 -5.34 35.59
C PHE A 301 4.13 -6.16 34.69
N ILE A 302 3.92 -6.11 33.37
CA ILE A 302 4.76 -6.78 32.36
C ILE A 302 6.20 -6.28 32.46
N ALA A 303 6.41 -4.97 32.51
CA ALA A 303 7.74 -4.36 32.59
C ALA A 303 8.47 -4.70 33.90
N GLN A 304 7.80 -4.60 35.04
CA GLN A 304 8.38 -4.90 36.36
C GLN A 304 8.80 -6.37 36.50
N ARG A 305 8.14 -7.27 35.76
CA ARG A 305 8.41 -8.71 35.79
C ARG A 305 9.32 -9.18 34.66
N GLY A 306 9.89 -8.26 33.87
CA GLY A 306 10.80 -8.58 32.77
C GLY A 306 10.15 -9.35 31.62
N LEU A 307 8.82 -9.30 31.53
CA LEU A 307 8.06 -9.89 30.43
C LEU A 307 8.08 -8.94 29.23
N VAL A 308 7.93 -9.48 28.03
CA VAL A 308 7.89 -8.71 26.78
C VAL A 308 6.49 -8.83 26.17
N MET A 309 5.95 -7.71 25.69
CA MET A 309 4.79 -7.74 24.80
C MET A 309 5.28 -8.33 23.48
N GLY A 310 5.07 -9.64 23.29
CA GLY A 310 5.56 -10.35 22.11
C GLY A 310 4.87 -9.87 20.84
N ASP A 311 5.54 -10.02 19.69
CA ASP A 311 4.83 -9.91 18.42
C ASP A 311 4.24 -11.27 18.04
N LEU A 312 2.95 -11.29 17.72
CA LEU A 312 2.25 -12.53 17.39
C LEU A 312 2.21 -12.81 15.87
N VAL A 313 2.49 -11.82 15.02
CA VAL A 313 2.19 -11.90 13.56
C VAL A 313 3.25 -11.29 12.65
N ASP A 314 4.33 -10.72 13.17
CA ASP A 314 5.36 -10.04 12.37
C ASP A 314 5.87 -10.90 11.19
N GLY A 315 6.12 -12.19 11.43
CA GLY A 315 6.59 -13.12 10.39
C GLY A 315 5.55 -13.34 9.28
N GLU A 316 4.29 -13.50 9.65
CA GLU A 316 3.18 -13.64 8.71
C GLU A 316 2.94 -12.34 7.93
N LEU A 317 3.05 -11.18 8.58
CA LEU A 317 2.92 -9.87 7.92
C LEU A 317 4.03 -9.64 6.89
N GLU A 318 5.27 -10.02 7.22
CA GLU A 318 6.41 -9.95 6.29
C GLU A 318 6.21 -10.91 5.10
N MET A 319 5.83 -12.17 5.38
CA MET A 319 5.54 -13.17 4.34
C MET A 319 4.47 -12.67 3.36
N LEU A 320 3.33 -12.20 3.87
CA LEU A 320 2.24 -11.69 3.05
C LEU A 320 2.66 -10.44 2.25
N GLY A 321 3.50 -9.57 2.84
CA GLY A 321 4.09 -8.44 2.11
C GLY A 321 5.03 -8.89 0.99
N GLY A 322 5.77 -9.98 1.21
CA GLY A 322 6.58 -10.62 0.17
C GLY A 322 5.73 -11.17 -0.99
N ILE A 323 4.57 -11.78 -0.69
CA ILE A 323 3.62 -12.27 -1.70
C ILE A 323 3.09 -11.11 -2.54
N GLU A 324 2.64 -10.03 -1.91
CA GLU A 324 2.17 -8.81 -2.57
C GLU A 324 3.26 -8.23 -3.51
N GLY A 325 4.46 -8.00 -2.98
CA GLY A 325 5.58 -7.44 -3.73
C GLY A 325 6.01 -8.33 -4.91
N TYR A 326 5.99 -9.65 -4.73
CA TYR A 326 6.27 -10.59 -5.81
C TYR A 326 5.20 -10.52 -6.91
N CYS A 327 3.91 -10.51 -6.55
CA CYS A 327 2.81 -10.45 -7.52
C CYS A 327 2.89 -9.17 -8.36
N ASP A 328 3.18 -8.03 -7.75
CA ASP A 328 3.37 -6.76 -8.46
C ASP A 328 4.63 -6.73 -9.33
N SER A 329 5.72 -7.35 -8.88
CA SER A 329 6.93 -7.52 -9.68
C SER A 329 6.66 -8.37 -10.92
N ARG A 330 6.00 -9.52 -10.74
CA ARG A 330 5.67 -10.44 -11.83
C ARG A 330 4.72 -9.80 -12.85
N ARG A 331 3.65 -9.15 -12.40
CA ARG A 331 2.73 -8.40 -13.27
C ARG A 331 3.47 -7.39 -14.14
N ARG A 332 4.32 -6.55 -13.52
CA ARG A 332 5.13 -5.56 -14.26
C ARG A 332 6.06 -6.20 -15.28
N LYS A 333 6.71 -7.31 -14.93
CA LYS A 333 7.59 -8.04 -15.86
C LYS A 333 6.82 -8.56 -17.07
N VAL A 334 5.65 -9.19 -16.86
CA VAL A 334 4.82 -9.71 -17.95
C VAL A 334 4.33 -8.58 -18.85
N LEU A 335 3.77 -7.51 -18.28
CA LEU A 335 3.30 -6.36 -19.05
C LEU A 335 4.43 -5.73 -19.87
N THR A 336 5.60 -5.52 -19.26
CA THR A 336 6.78 -5.00 -19.98
C THR A 336 7.22 -5.93 -21.12
N ALA A 337 7.15 -7.24 -20.91
CA ALA A 337 7.50 -8.21 -21.95
C ALA A 337 6.49 -8.21 -23.10
N VAL A 338 5.20 -8.11 -22.80
CA VAL A 338 4.13 -8.01 -23.79
C VAL A 338 4.20 -6.69 -24.56
N ASP A 339 4.46 -5.56 -23.90
CA ASP A 339 4.64 -4.27 -24.57
C ASP A 339 5.80 -4.32 -25.58
N ARG A 340 6.94 -4.90 -25.19
CA ARG A 340 8.08 -5.11 -26.09
C ARG A 340 7.74 -6.03 -27.26
N LEU A 341 6.97 -7.09 -27.00
CA LEU A 341 6.52 -8.02 -28.01
C LEU A 341 5.60 -7.34 -29.03
N LEU A 342 4.63 -6.56 -28.57
CA LEU A 342 3.70 -5.81 -29.42
C LEU A 342 4.44 -4.76 -30.28
N GLU A 343 5.43 -4.07 -29.72
CA GLU A 343 6.27 -3.15 -30.49
C GLU A 343 7.10 -3.89 -31.56
N GLY A 344 7.65 -5.07 -31.24
CA GLY A 344 8.31 -5.92 -32.22
C GLY A 344 7.37 -6.39 -33.35
N MET A 345 6.14 -6.78 -33.01
CA MET A 345 5.10 -7.14 -33.99
C MET A 345 4.70 -5.96 -34.88
N LYS A 346 4.63 -4.75 -34.30
CA LYS A 346 4.40 -3.53 -35.08
C LYS A 346 5.52 -3.29 -36.08
N GLN A 347 6.79 -3.41 -35.66
CA GLN A 347 7.93 -3.29 -36.57
C GLN A 347 7.89 -4.35 -37.68
N ARG A 348 7.51 -5.59 -37.34
CA ARG A 348 7.32 -6.66 -38.33
C ARG A 348 6.21 -6.34 -39.33
N ARG A 349 5.07 -5.83 -38.86
CA ARG A 349 3.97 -5.38 -39.72
C ARG A 349 4.44 -4.30 -40.68
N ASP A 350 5.11 -3.28 -40.16
CA ASP A 350 5.61 -2.16 -40.97
C ASP A 350 6.64 -2.65 -42.00
N ALA A 351 7.49 -3.63 -41.65
CA ALA A 351 8.41 -4.27 -42.58
C ALA A 351 7.70 -5.08 -43.68
N LEU A 352 6.63 -5.81 -43.35
CA LEU A 352 5.82 -6.56 -44.33
C LEU A 352 5.12 -5.60 -45.31
N ILE A 353 4.52 -4.52 -44.79
CA ILE A 353 3.94 -3.45 -45.63
C ILE A 353 5.02 -2.86 -46.54
N GLY A 354 6.22 -2.60 -46.01
CA GLY A 354 7.34 -2.09 -46.80
C GLY A 354 7.84 -3.06 -47.87
N LEU A 355 7.75 -4.38 -47.65
CA LEU A 355 8.11 -5.39 -48.65
C LEU A 355 7.10 -5.45 -49.80
N GLU A 356 5.81 -5.26 -49.50
CA GLU A 356 4.71 -5.24 -50.48
C GLU A 356 4.59 -3.88 -51.22
N ALA A 357 5.21 -2.83 -50.66
CA ALA A 357 5.17 -1.48 -51.18
C ALA A 357 6.08 -1.25 -52.40
N ASP A 358 5.66 -0.31 -53.27
CA ASP A 358 6.48 0.19 -54.39
C ASP A 358 7.70 1.01 -53.90
N ALA A 359 8.60 1.34 -54.83
CA ALA A 359 9.84 2.05 -54.51
C ALA A 359 9.61 3.46 -53.91
N ALA A 360 8.59 4.19 -54.36
CA ALA A 360 8.28 5.53 -53.85
C ALA A 360 7.71 5.45 -52.43
N THR A 361 6.84 4.47 -52.18
CA THR A 361 6.27 4.20 -50.86
C THR A 361 7.36 3.75 -49.87
N ARG A 362 8.29 2.87 -50.29
CA ARG A 362 9.45 2.50 -49.45
C ARG A 362 10.33 3.69 -49.09
N GLN A 363 10.58 4.59 -50.03
CA GLN A 363 11.35 5.81 -49.78
C GLN A 363 10.62 6.72 -48.78
N ALA A 364 9.30 6.91 -48.95
CA ALA A 364 8.49 7.69 -48.01
C ALA A 364 8.49 7.09 -46.59
N MET A 365 8.43 5.76 -46.47
CA MET A 365 8.53 5.07 -45.17
C MET A 365 9.91 5.26 -44.54
N ALA A 366 10.99 5.19 -45.33
CA ALA A 366 12.35 5.44 -44.84
C ALA A 366 12.52 6.88 -44.34
N ASP A 367 11.99 7.86 -45.07
CA ASP A 367 11.99 9.27 -44.67
C ASP A 367 11.14 9.52 -43.42
N ALA A 368 9.96 8.91 -43.31
CA ALA A 368 9.11 9.00 -42.13
C ALA A 368 9.77 8.36 -40.90
N ALA A 369 10.42 7.20 -41.07
CA ALA A 369 11.18 6.54 -40.00
C ALA A 369 12.37 7.39 -39.55
N PHE A 370 13.10 7.99 -40.50
CA PHE A 370 14.17 8.93 -40.20
C PHE A 370 13.67 10.12 -39.39
N LEU A 371 12.56 10.75 -39.81
CA LEU A 371 11.96 11.89 -39.11
C LEU A 371 11.49 11.50 -37.70
N THR A 372 10.84 10.35 -37.56
CA THR A 372 10.38 9.85 -36.26
C THR A 372 11.54 9.58 -35.31
N ALA A 373 12.60 8.92 -35.79
CA ALA A 373 13.81 8.69 -35.01
C ALA A 373 14.50 10.00 -34.61
N SER A 374 14.57 10.95 -35.53
CA SER A 374 15.12 12.28 -35.28
C SER A 374 14.34 13.05 -34.23
N GLN A 375 13.00 13.00 -34.28
CA GLN A 375 12.15 13.69 -33.32
C GLN A 375 12.24 13.06 -31.93
N ARG A 376 12.13 11.72 -31.84
CA ARG A 376 12.26 11.01 -30.55
C ARG A 376 13.60 11.27 -29.88
N PHE A 377 14.67 11.25 -30.66
CA PHE A 377 16.00 11.56 -30.14
C PHE A 377 16.10 13.01 -29.65
N LEU A 378 15.54 13.96 -30.39
CA LEU A 378 15.48 15.35 -29.97
C LEU A 378 14.70 15.49 -28.65
N ASP A 379 13.53 14.87 -28.55
CA ASP A 379 12.68 14.91 -27.34
C ASP A 379 13.44 14.34 -26.12
N ASP A 380 14.09 13.18 -26.28
CA ASP A 380 14.90 12.55 -25.24
C ASP A 380 16.07 13.45 -24.81
N VAL A 381 16.77 14.06 -25.76
CA VAL A 381 17.87 15.00 -25.50
C VAL A 381 17.35 16.23 -24.77
N THR A 382 16.23 16.80 -25.18
CA THR A 382 15.61 17.98 -24.55
C THR A 382 15.18 17.67 -23.11
N ALA A 383 14.56 16.50 -22.88
CA ALA A 383 14.20 16.05 -21.54
C ALA A 383 15.43 15.87 -20.65
N ARG A 384 16.49 15.24 -21.18
CA ARG A 384 17.77 15.06 -20.47
C ARG A 384 18.44 16.40 -20.16
N SER A 385 18.53 17.33 -21.11
CA SER A 385 19.12 18.66 -20.88
C SER A 385 18.32 19.44 -19.84
N THR A 386 16.99 19.36 -19.87
CA THR A 386 16.12 19.98 -18.86
C THR A 386 16.36 19.40 -17.45
N GLN A 387 16.44 18.07 -17.34
CA GLN A 387 16.76 17.39 -16.09
C GLN A 387 18.19 17.72 -15.61
N LEU A 388 19.14 17.82 -16.55
CA LEU A 388 20.53 18.18 -16.29
C LEU A 388 20.67 19.57 -15.69
N TRP A 389 19.79 20.52 -16.02
CA TRP A 389 19.82 21.87 -15.46
C TRP A 389 18.83 22.11 -14.32
N LYS A 390 18.06 21.08 -13.93
CA LYS A 390 17.20 21.13 -12.74
C LYS A 390 18.03 21.36 -11.48
N VAL A 391 17.55 22.23 -10.60
CA VAL A 391 18.19 22.52 -9.30
C VAL A 391 18.28 21.23 -8.48
N ALA A 392 19.46 20.96 -7.93
CA ALA A 392 19.69 19.77 -7.10
C ALA A 392 18.89 19.85 -5.78
N PRO A 393 18.48 18.70 -5.21
CA PRO A 393 17.82 18.64 -3.91
C PRO A 393 18.68 19.29 -2.82
N LYS A 394 18.05 19.86 -1.79
CA LYS A 394 18.73 20.58 -0.70
C LYS A 394 18.55 19.87 0.64
N SER A 395 19.55 19.97 1.51
CA SER A 395 19.49 19.58 2.92
C SER A 395 18.37 20.35 3.63
N THR A 396 17.69 19.71 4.58
CA THR A 396 16.57 20.34 5.29
C THR A 396 17.04 21.42 6.25
N VAL A 397 18.19 21.23 6.89
CA VAL A 397 18.75 22.13 7.91
C VAL A 397 19.53 23.28 7.27
N LEU A 398 20.59 22.98 6.53
CA LEU A 398 21.52 24.01 6.02
C LEU A 398 21.09 24.65 4.69
N LYS A 399 20.00 24.14 4.08
CA LYS A 399 19.51 24.55 2.74
C LYS A 399 20.58 24.52 1.63
N LEU A 400 21.61 23.69 1.79
CA LEU A 400 22.67 23.49 0.81
C LEU A 400 22.32 22.33 -0.11
N SER A 401 22.69 22.43 -1.39
CA SER A 401 22.36 21.41 -2.39
C SER A 401 23.25 20.16 -2.24
N PHE A 402 22.67 18.97 -2.43
CA PHE A 402 23.43 17.73 -2.63
C PHE A 402 24.04 17.71 -4.04
N LEU A 403 25.34 17.46 -4.14
CA LEU A 403 26.12 17.70 -5.37
C LEU A 403 26.67 16.42 -6.01
N SER A 404 26.73 15.30 -5.29
CA SER A 404 27.32 14.04 -5.80
C SER A 404 26.50 13.48 -6.97
N GLU A 405 25.18 13.35 -6.81
CA GLU A 405 24.30 12.90 -7.90
C GLU A 405 24.35 13.85 -9.11
N LYS A 406 24.51 15.16 -8.84
CA LYS A 406 24.62 16.16 -9.91
C LYS A 406 25.90 16.00 -10.72
N PHE A 407 27.00 15.65 -10.05
CA PHE A 407 28.26 15.31 -10.71
C PHE A 407 28.08 14.13 -11.66
N ASP A 408 27.46 13.04 -11.20
CA ASP A 408 27.24 11.84 -12.02
C ASP A 408 26.36 12.12 -13.25
N GLN A 409 25.33 12.97 -13.09
CA GLN A 409 24.49 13.41 -14.23
C GLN A 409 25.30 14.19 -15.27
N MET A 410 26.17 15.10 -14.82
CA MET A 410 27.04 15.93 -15.68
C MET A 410 28.09 15.09 -16.40
N GLU A 411 28.74 14.16 -15.68
CA GLU A 411 29.70 13.22 -16.24
C GLU A 411 29.05 12.30 -17.28
N SER A 412 27.89 11.72 -16.95
CA SER A 412 27.11 10.90 -17.89
C SER A 412 26.71 11.67 -19.15
N TYR A 413 26.39 12.96 -19.03
CA TYR A 413 26.04 13.79 -20.18
C TYR A 413 27.23 13.97 -21.15
N LEU A 414 28.45 14.09 -20.64
CA LEU A 414 29.66 14.20 -21.48
C LEU A 414 30.00 12.91 -22.23
N GLN A 415 29.53 11.75 -21.77
CA GLN A 415 29.72 10.48 -22.48
C GLN A 415 29.06 10.45 -23.87
N PHE A 416 28.10 11.33 -24.13
CA PHE A 416 27.45 11.47 -25.44
C PHE A 416 28.28 12.28 -26.46
N GLU A 417 29.34 12.95 -26.03
CA GLU A 417 30.12 13.83 -26.90
C GLU A 417 30.71 13.12 -28.13
N PRO A 418 31.33 11.92 -28.02
CA PRO A 418 31.84 11.21 -29.18
C PRO A 418 30.72 10.81 -30.16
N ALA A 419 29.54 10.46 -29.64
CA ALA A 419 28.39 10.08 -30.45
C ALA A 419 27.71 11.27 -31.15
N CYS A 420 27.98 12.50 -30.68
CA CYS A 420 27.47 13.75 -31.22
C CYS A 420 28.51 14.56 -32.02
N ALA A 421 29.62 13.93 -32.39
CA ALA A 421 30.53 14.48 -33.39
C ALA A 421 29.75 14.79 -34.70
N PRO A 422 30.08 15.89 -35.40
CA PRO A 422 29.43 16.20 -36.67
C PRO A 422 29.56 15.04 -37.66
N PRO A 423 28.50 14.68 -38.40
CA PRO A 423 28.59 13.64 -39.42
C PRO A 423 29.57 14.05 -40.52
N ALA A 424 30.13 13.06 -41.22
CA ALA A 424 30.94 13.31 -42.40
C ALA A 424 30.14 14.07 -43.47
N ALA A 425 30.82 14.90 -44.26
CA ALA A 425 30.18 15.70 -45.30
C ALA A 425 29.34 14.81 -46.24
N GLY A 426 28.08 15.21 -46.47
CA GLY A 426 27.14 14.47 -47.32
C GLY A 426 26.41 13.30 -46.64
N GLN A 427 26.68 13.00 -45.37
CA GLN A 427 25.93 11.98 -44.62
C GLN A 427 24.79 12.56 -43.80
N ARG A 428 23.59 11.99 -43.95
CA ARG A 428 22.42 12.32 -43.14
C ARG A 428 22.42 11.44 -41.88
N SER A 429 22.34 12.05 -40.70
CA SER A 429 22.22 11.33 -39.42
C SER A 429 20.94 11.74 -38.71
N TRP A 430 20.12 10.77 -38.31
CA TRP A 430 18.89 11.03 -37.53
C TRP A 430 19.21 11.65 -36.17
N ARG A 431 20.45 11.51 -35.67
CA ARG A 431 20.89 12.09 -34.40
C ARG A 431 21.20 13.58 -34.48
N GLU A 432 21.43 14.10 -35.69
CA GLU A 432 22.08 15.41 -35.85
C GLU A 432 21.28 16.55 -35.19
N THR A 433 19.95 16.56 -35.34
CA THR A 433 19.09 17.58 -34.73
C THR A 433 19.22 17.61 -33.20
N GLY A 434 19.23 16.45 -32.54
CA GLY A 434 19.46 16.37 -31.08
C GLY A 434 20.89 16.69 -30.68
N CYS A 435 21.88 16.22 -31.46
CA CYS A 435 23.29 16.46 -31.17
C CYS A 435 23.69 17.93 -31.31
N VAL A 436 23.05 18.71 -32.19
CA VAL A 436 23.20 20.18 -32.23
C VAL A 436 22.85 20.80 -30.89
N ALA A 437 21.79 20.35 -30.22
CA ALA A 437 21.41 20.83 -28.90
C ALA A 437 22.45 20.43 -27.84
N MET A 438 22.88 19.16 -27.81
CA MET A 438 23.87 18.67 -26.83
C MET A 438 25.24 19.36 -26.96
N ARG A 439 25.71 19.59 -28.19
CA ARG A 439 27.01 20.25 -28.44
C ARG A 439 27.11 21.64 -27.81
N ARG A 440 25.99 22.35 -27.68
CA ARG A 440 25.95 23.65 -26.99
C ARG A 440 26.12 23.51 -25.47
N ASP A 441 25.67 22.40 -24.90
CA ASP A 441 25.72 22.14 -23.47
C ASP A 441 27.06 21.54 -23.02
N PHE A 442 27.78 20.79 -23.85
CA PHE A 442 29.03 20.15 -23.43
C PHE A 442 30.07 21.12 -22.85
N SER A 443 30.23 22.31 -23.44
CA SER A 443 31.14 23.34 -22.90
C SER A 443 30.66 23.88 -21.55
N ARG A 444 29.34 24.05 -21.38
CA ARG A 444 28.71 24.50 -20.12
C ARG A 444 28.87 23.46 -19.02
N VAL A 445 28.69 22.19 -19.35
CA VAL A 445 28.87 21.05 -18.44
C VAL A 445 30.33 20.96 -17.99
N ARG A 446 31.30 21.04 -18.90
CA ARG A 446 32.73 21.08 -18.54
C ARG A 446 33.04 22.26 -17.63
N THR A 447 32.54 23.45 -17.97
CA THR A 447 32.71 24.65 -17.13
C THR A 447 32.13 24.46 -15.75
N TRP A 448 30.94 23.86 -15.63
CA TRP A 448 30.32 23.57 -14.35
C TRP A 448 31.19 22.61 -13.52
N MET A 449 31.69 21.53 -14.13
CA MET A 449 32.55 20.55 -13.44
C MET A 449 33.89 21.14 -13.02
N THR A 450 34.54 21.94 -13.87
CA THR A 450 35.91 22.43 -13.61
C THR A 450 35.96 23.71 -12.77
N SER A 451 34.89 24.50 -12.75
CA SER A 451 34.89 25.81 -12.06
C SER A 451 33.75 25.96 -11.06
N THR A 452 32.51 25.70 -11.46
CA THR A 452 31.34 25.97 -10.61
C THR A 452 31.28 25.03 -9.42
N LEU A 453 31.38 23.72 -9.65
CA LEU A 453 31.33 22.72 -8.59
C LEU A 453 32.45 22.91 -7.55
N PRO A 454 33.74 23.06 -7.92
CA PRO A 454 34.79 23.37 -6.96
C PRO A 454 34.54 24.65 -6.17
N GLY A 455 34.00 25.69 -6.82
CA GLY A 455 33.62 26.93 -6.15
C GLY A 455 32.52 26.72 -5.12
N THR A 456 31.44 26.02 -5.51
CA THR A 456 30.31 25.71 -4.63
C THR A 456 30.72 24.85 -3.44
N LEU A 457 31.56 23.82 -3.65
CA LEU A 457 32.05 22.98 -2.55
C LEU A 457 32.82 23.79 -1.50
N ARG A 458 33.71 24.71 -1.92
CA ARG A 458 34.44 25.60 -0.99
C ARG A 458 33.50 26.49 -0.18
N LEU A 459 32.51 27.09 -0.85
CA LEU A 459 31.51 27.93 -0.19
C LEU A 459 30.67 27.13 0.80
N ASN A 460 30.19 25.95 0.41
CA ASN A 460 29.39 25.08 1.27
C ASN A 460 30.19 24.61 2.49
N VAL A 461 31.47 24.25 2.33
CA VAL A 461 32.34 23.87 3.46
C VAL A 461 32.51 25.03 4.44
N ALA A 462 32.72 26.26 3.95
CA ALA A 462 32.78 27.44 4.81
C ALA A 462 31.45 27.68 5.56
N MET A 463 30.31 27.50 4.89
CA MET A 463 28.99 27.62 5.52
C MET A 463 28.75 26.53 6.59
N MET A 464 29.11 25.27 6.30
CA MET A 464 29.01 24.16 7.26
C MET A 464 29.90 24.39 8.48
N ARG A 465 31.11 24.93 8.28
CA ARG A 465 32.03 25.30 9.36
C ARG A 465 31.44 26.37 10.27
N ASN A 466 30.81 27.40 9.69
CA ASN A 466 30.16 28.47 10.45
C ASN A 466 28.92 27.99 11.21
N ALA A 467 28.20 27.00 10.69
CA ALA A 467 27.02 26.44 11.34
C ALA A 467 27.36 25.53 12.53
N GLY A 468 28.56 24.93 12.57
CA GLY A 468 29.03 24.11 13.68
C GLY A 468 28.34 22.75 13.85
N THR A 469 27.41 22.38 12.97
CA THR A 469 26.63 21.13 13.04
C THR A 469 27.32 19.92 12.41
N VAL A 470 28.44 20.12 11.72
CA VAL A 470 29.19 19.07 11.00
C VAL A 470 30.57 18.88 11.63
N PRO A 471 31.05 17.63 11.83
CA PRO A 471 32.40 17.38 12.36
C PRO A 471 33.51 18.00 11.49
N ALA A 472 34.47 18.68 12.13
CA ALA A 472 35.59 19.33 11.44
C ALA A 472 36.42 18.36 10.57
N ALA A 473 36.56 17.11 10.99
CA ALA A 473 37.28 16.08 10.23
C ALA A 473 36.66 15.82 8.84
N MET A 474 35.33 15.81 8.72
CA MET A 474 34.65 15.62 7.43
C MET A 474 34.86 16.83 6.52
N LEU A 475 34.87 18.04 7.07
CA LEU A 475 35.12 19.26 6.30
C LEU A 475 36.55 19.31 5.76
N LEU A 476 37.53 18.91 6.58
CA LEU A 476 38.93 18.77 6.16
C LEU A 476 39.09 17.71 5.07
N GLU A 477 38.34 16.61 5.15
CA GLU A 477 38.36 15.57 4.12
C GLU A 477 37.81 16.10 2.78
N VAL A 478 36.71 16.86 2.77
CA VAL A 478 36.21 17.52 1.55
C VAL A 478 37.29 18.43 0.94
N GLU A 479 37.95 19.25 1.76
CA GLU A 479 39.01 20.17 1.30
C GLU A 479 40.23 19.43 0.74
N ALA A 480 40.66 18.34 1.40
CA ALA A 480 41.76 17.50 0.93
C ALA A 480 41.44 16.85 -0.42
N LYS A 481 40.22 16.29 -0.58
CA LYS A 481 39.75 15.71 -1.83
C LYS A 481 39.65 16.75 -2.94
N LEU A 482 39.19 17.95 -2.61
CA LEU A 482 39.11 19.05 -3.56
C LEU A 482 40.48 19.53 -4.02
N ALA A 483 41.45 19.64 -3.10
CA ALA A 483 42.83 20.01 -3.41
C ALA A 483 43.53 18.95 -4.28
N ALA A 484 43.21 17.68 -4.08
CA ALA A 484 43.69 16.56 -4.91
C ALA A 484 42.98 16.45 -6.29
N GLY A 485 42.03 17.33 -6.60
CA GLY A 485 41.25 17.26 -7.85
C GLY A 485 40.23 16.12 -7.91
N GLN A 486 39.98 15.43 -6.79
CA GLN A 486 39.04 14.30 -6.68
C GLN A 486 37.60 14.83 -6.49
N LEU A 487 37.04 15.45 -7.53
CA LEU A 487 35.78 16.21 -7.44
C LEU A 487 34.57 15.36 -7.04
N LYS A 488 34.47 14.12 -7.55
CA LYS A 488 33.39 13.18 -7.22
C LYS A 488 33.44 12.78 -5.74
N ASP A 489 34.63 12.42 -5.27
CA ASP A 489 34.84 12.03 -3.88
C ASP A 489 34.56 13.22 -2.95
N ALA A 490 35.04 14.42 -3.31
CA ALA A 490 34.76 15.64 -2.57
C ALA A 490 33.25 15.93 -2.45
N ALA A 491 32.49 15.78 -3.55
CA ALA A 491 31.04 15.94 -3.55
C ALA A 491 30.32 14.85 -2.73
N THR A 492 30.85 13.63 -2.71
CA THR A 492 30.27 12.51 -1.95
C THR A 492 30.45 12.70 -0.45
N VAL A 493 31.67 13.07 -0.01
CA VAL A 493 31.94 13.38 1.40
C VAL A 493 31.16 14.63 1.84
N HIS A 494 31.03 15.63 0.96
CA HIS A 494 30.18 16.80 1.19
C HIS A 494 28.71 16.41 1.42
N ASP A 495 28.15 15.54 0.60
CA ASP A 495 26.76 15.11 0.75
C ASP A 495 26.55 14.26 2.01
N ALA A 496 27.55 13.46 2.40
CA ALA A 496 27.54 12.74 3.68
C ALA A 496 27.56 13.70 4.87
N ALA A 497 28.36 14.77 4.80
CA ALA A 497 28.37 15.84 5.79
C ALA A 497 27.02 16.54 5.91
N LEU A 498 26.34 16.82 4.80
CA LEU A 498 25.00 17.40 4.80
C LEU A 498 23.95 16.47 5.42
N ARG A 499 23.96 15.17 5.10
CA ARG A 499 23.03 14.20 5.71
C ARG A 499 23.19 14.16 7.23
N LYS A 500 24.45 14.15 7.70
CA LYS A 500 24.76 14.20 9.13
C LYS A 500 24.23 15.46 9.82
N SER A 501 24.27 16.60 9.12
CA SER A 501 23.67 17.85 9.62
C SER A 501 22.13 17.80 9.70
N ASP A 502 21.49 16.97 8.86
CA ASP A 502 20.05 16.73 8.87
C ASP A 502 19.62 15.67 9.91
N GLY A 503 20.57 15.07 10.65
CA GLY A 503 20.29 14.02 11.63
C GLY A 503 20.11 12.61 11.02
N LEU A 504 20.59 12.43 9.78
CA LEU A 504 20.62 11.17 9.02
C LEU A 504 22.06 10.69 8.86
#